data_AF-A0A9Q0BSC7-F1
#
_entry.id   AF-A0A9Q0BSC7-F1
#
_cell.length_a   1.000
_cell.length_b   1.000
_cell.length_c   1.000
_cell.angle_alpha   90.00
_cell.angle_beta   90.00
_cell.angle_gamma   90.00
#
_symmetry.space_group_name_H-M   'P 1'
#
loop_
_entity.id
_entity.type
_entity.pdbx_description
1 polymer ?
#
loop_
_entity_poly.entity_id
_entity_poly.type
_entity_poly.pdbx_seq_one_letter_code
_entity_poly.pdbx_strand_id
1 'polypeptide(L)'
;MLGMLRNLARTFETALKLHATTNSAPLHCSRRLLFSQYENRGSARKSLLTSAPFGGNEAENDYVPYRQDQEKGTKARVLLQALRERFRFTDDELQRIMSDELVHRCYRGKSLALTMDALQLEGVSRRSFVEYPWLLSLDNKRLELKLQLMKSMDIRDINHFVPFLRLTVPRLRKLVGALNSERSTMPQNRVYYISEKLEVSPEIVTKYLSKRLFILEMPYEMFEKNLQHMINYNVSPINILKDLWAFRYTPKSVQVRLERAKRAKKDKIMPWMVRCPEPILQRSLKLSLDELNVLGEFSSVVEYLAHRLGFSVSEAKAVMDRHPQVHTVRVTKIKEVLDYLLDEAKFTRFEVAQVPRILCHSLKTTKERMDELKSHGCRPSSLVIVCRSRREYEKFLQHWISQARDSPTTENIVG
;
A
#
# COMPACT_ATOMS: atom_id res chain seq x y z
N MET A 1 15.62 24.59 34.40
CA MET A 1 15.09 23.41 33.68
C MET A 1 13.95 23.68 32.69
N LEU A 2 13.34 24.88 32.64
CA LEU A 2 12.34 25.26 31.62
C LEU A 2 12.92 25.84 30.30
N GLY A 3 14.21 26.22 30.30
CA GLY A 3 14.89 26.76 29.10
C GLY A 3 15.33 25.71 28.08
N MET A 4 15.70 24.50 28.51
CA MET A 4 16.12 23.42 27.59
C MET A 4 14.96 22.83 26.79
N LEU A 5 13.77 22.73 27.38
CA LEU A 5 12.57 22.24 26.70
C LEU A 5 12.05 23.22 25.63
N ARG A 6 12.22 24.54 25.84
CA ARG A 6 11.89 25.56 24.82
C ARG A 6 12.88 25.55 23.65
N ASN A 7 14.16 25.25 23.89
CA ASN A 7 15.14 25.10 22.81
C ASN A 7 14.96 23.82 21.99
N LEU A 8 14.52 22.71 22.61
CA LEU A 8 14.17 21.45 21.94
C LEU A 8 12.90 21.57 21.09
N ALA A 9 11.88 22.31 21.57
CA ALA A 9 10.68 22.59 20.78
C ALA A 9 10.98 23.51 19.58
N ARG A 10 11.87 24.51 19.75
CA ARG A 10 12.31 25.39 18.65
C ARG A 10 13.13 24.64 17.60
N THR A 11 14.04 23.74 17.98
CA THR A 11 14.81 22.92 17.00
C THR A 11 13.94 21.93 16.25
N PHE A 12 12.85 21.44 16.85
CA PHE A 12 11.86 20.60 16.17
C PHE A 12 11.01 21.37 15.15
N GLU A 13 10.67 22.64 15.42
CA GLU A 13 9.95 23.49 14.46
C GLU A 13 10.83 23.96 13.29
N THR A 14 12.11 24.27 13.50
CA THR A 14 13.02 24.64 12.40
C THR A 14 13.36 23.45 11.49
N ALA A 15 13.40 22.22 12.01
CA ALA A 15 13.63 21.02 11.21
C ALA A 15 12.42 20.63 10.34
N LEU A 16 11.20 21.03 10.72
CA LEU A 16 9.98 20.76 9.96
C LEU A 16 9.57 21.90 9.00
N LYS A 17 10.09 23.12 9.20
CA LYS A 17 9.80 24.29 8.35
C LYS A 17 10.71 24.46 7.12
N LEU A 18 11.71 23.59 6.92
CA LEU A 18 12.58 23.63 5.73
C LEU A 18 11.95 23.10 4.42
N HIS A 19 10.65 22.75 4.39
CA HIS A 19 10.00 22.28 3.17
C HIS A 19 8.61 22.85 2.87
N ALA A 20 8.22 24.00 3.45
CA ALA A 20 6.94 24.62 3.11
C ALA A 20 6.97 26.16 3.16
N THR A 21 7.35 26.78 2.04
CA THR A 21 6.90 28.12 1.58
C THR A 21 7.13 28.19 0.05
N THR A 22 6.06 28.12 -0.75
CA THR A 22 5.35 29.24 -1.41
C THR A 22 6.20 30.07 -2.36
N ASN A 23 5.90 29.94 -3.66
CA ASN A 23 5.93 31.04 -4.63
C ASN A 23 4.80 30.83 -5.65
N SER A 24 3.71 31.56 -5.47
CA SER A 24 2.77 32.04 -6.51
C SER A 24 3.31 33.41 -6.97
N ALA A 25 3.44 33.82 -8.22
CA ALA A 25 2.80 33.50 -9.50
C ALA A 25 3.76 33.94 -10.66
N PRO A 26 3.29 34.30 -11.87
CA PRO A 26 2.83 33.46 -12.96
C PRO A 26 3.84 33.47 -14.13
N LEU A 27 4.16 32.32 -14.73
CA LEU A 27 4.97 32.30 -15.96
C LEU A 27 4.43 31.31 -16.99
N HIS A 28 3.93 31.91 -18.07
CA HIS A 28 3.83 31.32 -19.39
C HIS A 28 5.23 30.90 -19.90
N CYS A 29 5.21 29.87 -20.75
CA CYS A 29 6.19 29.60 -21.81
C CYS A 29 7.29 28.52 -21.58
N SER A 30 7.20 27.52 -22.45
CA SER A 30 8.26 26.70 -23.06
C SER A 30 9.02 25.65 -22.23
N ARG A 31 8.51 24.42 -22.34
CA ARG A 31 9.30 23.18 -22.32
C ARG A 31 10.43 23.24 -23.35
N ARG A 32 11.69 23.18 -22.91
CA ARG A 32 12.82 22.76 -23.76
C ARG A 32 13.13 21.29 -23.51
N LEU A 33 12.90 20.49 -24.53
CA LEU A 33 13.51 19.18 -24.74
C LEU A 33 15.01 19.39 -24.96
N LEU A 34 15.85 18.72 -24.18
CA LEU A 34 17.28 18.67 -24.42
C LEU A 34 17.63 17.34 -25.10
N PHE A 35 18.32 17.47 -26.23
CA PHE A 35 19.03 16.46 -27.01
C PHE A 35 18.21 15.60 -27.99
N SER A 36 17.95 16.19 -29.16
CA SER A 36 17.92 15.48 -30.44
C SER A 36 18.73 16.31 -31.45
N GLN A 37 20.01 15.97 -31.59
CA GLN A 37 20.78 16.31 -32.79
C GLN A 37 21.58 15.08 -33.15
N TYR A 38 21.04 14.31 -34.10
CA TYR A 38 21.84 13.63 -35.11
C TYR A 38 21.00 13.59 -36.38
N GLU A 39 21.60 14.14 -37.42
CA GLU A 39 21.06 14.30 -38.75
C GLU A 39 20.70 12.95 -39.38
N ASN A 40 19.63 12.91 -40.15
CA ASN A 40 19.47 11.85 -41.15
C ASN A 40 18.95 12.47 -42.45
N ARG A 41 19.89 12.90 -43.29
CA ARG A 41 19.69 13.09 -44.72
C ARG A 41 19.82 11.72 -45.39
N GLY A 42 18.74 11.25 -46.01
CA GLY A 42 18.75 10.10 -46.94
C GLY A 42 17.49 10.19 -47.79
N SER A 43 17.56 10.86 -48.94
CA SER A 43 17.87 10.27 -50.26
C SER A 43 16.88 9.17 -50.65
N ALA A 44 15.96 9.55 -51.52
CA ALA A 44 15.00 8.66 -52.15
C ALA A 44 15.70 7.73 -53.14
N ARG A 45 15.52 6.41 -52.96
CA ARG A 45 15.69 5.44 -54.05
C ARG A 45 14.39 4.68 -54.25
N LYS A 46 13.82 4.91 -55.43
CA LYS A 46 12.77 4.09 -56.06
C LYS A 46 13.39 2.72 -56.39
N SER A 47 12.67 1.64 -56.13
CA SER A 47 12.91 0.35 -56.77
C SER A 47 11.59 -0.16 -57.35
N LEU A 48 11.69 -0.64 -58.57
CA LEU A 48 10.66 -1.02 -59.53
C LEU A 48 10.69 -2.56 -59.68
N LEU A 49 9.51 -3.14 -59.94
CA LEU A 49 9.27 -4.44 -60.62
C LEU A 49 9.57 -5.69 -59.75
N THR A 50 8.85 -6.82 -59.79
CA THR A 50 7.91 -7.36 -60.81
C THR A 50 7.09 -8.50 -60.22
N SER A 51 5.91 -8.72 -60.80
CA SER A 51 4.97 -9.83 -60.65
C SER A 51 5.44 -11.16 -61.28
N ALA A 52 5.06 -12.31 -60.70
CA ALA A 52 4.43 -13.43 -61.43
C ALA A 52 3.85 -14.51 -60.47
N PRO A 53 2.80 -15.28 -60.85
CA PRO A 53 1.98 -16.11 -59.96
C PRO A 53 2.04 -17.62 -60.24
N PHE A 54 1.94 -18.46 -59.20
CA PHE A 54 1.52 -19.89 -59.17
C PHE A 54 1.25 -20.17 -57.67
N GLY A 55 0.19 -20.79 -57.14
CA GLY A 55 -0.70 -21.85 -57.60
C GLY A 55 -0.54 -23.04 -56.65
N GLY A 56 -1.44 -23.23 -55.66
CA GLY A 56 -1.47 -24.45 -54.81
C GLY A 56 -2.11 -24.28 -53.42
N ASN A 57 -3.22 -25.01 -53.21
CA ASN A 57 -4.06 -25.26 -52.03
C ASN A 57 -3.50 -25.05 -50.60
N GLU A 58 -4.37 -24.58 -49.69
CA GLU A 58 -4.91 -25.29 -48.51
C GLU A 58 -5.34 -24.30 -47.40
N ALA A 59 -6.62 -24.38 -46.99
CA ALA A 59 -7.24 -23.78 -45.80
C ALA A 59 -6.77 -22.36 -45.40
N GLU A 60 -7.39 -21.35 -46.02
CA GLU A 60 -7.28 -19.93 -45.66
C GLU A 60 -7.67 -19.69 -44.19
N ASN A 61 -6.64 -19.65 -43.34
CA ASN A 61 -6.66 -18.78 -42.19
C ASN A 61 -6.62 -17.36 -42.78
N ASP A 62 -7.78 -16.70 -42.86
CA ASP A 62 -8.00 -15.37 -43.44
C ASP A 62 -7.21 -14.31 -42.65
N TYR A 63 -5.89 -14.35 -42.81
CA TYR A 63 -4.98 -13.33 -42.36
C TYR A 63 -5.15 -12.17 -43.31
N VAL A 64 -6.06 -11.26 -42.97
CA VAL A 64 -6.18 -9.97 -43.65
C VAL A 64 -5.12 -9.04 -43.06
N PRO A 65 -4.07 -8.66 -43.82
CA PRO A 65 -3.08 -7.73 -43.32
C PRO A 65 -3.73 -6.38 -43.04
N TYR A 66 -3.45 -5.80 -41.87
CA TYR A 66 -3.98 -4.48 -41.49
C TYR A 66 -3.59 -3.42 -42.53
N ARG A 67 -4.59 -2.81 -43.17
CA ARG A 67 -4.40 -1.69 -44.09
C ARG A 67 -4.71 -0.39 -43.36
N GLN A 68 -3.68 0.43 -43.20
CA GLN A 68 -3.77 1.75 -42.56
C GLN A 68 -4.80 2.68 -43.24
N ASP A 69 -5.14 2.39 -44.50
CA ASP A 69 -6.04 3.18 -45.35
C ASP A 69 -7.53 3.04 -45.01
N GLN A 70 -7.91 2.11 -44.12
CA GLN A 70 -9.31 1.87 -43.72
C GLN A 70 -9.79 2.77 -42.56
N GLU A 71 -8.96 3.69 -42.06
CA GLU A 71 -9.34 4.63 -40.99
C GLU A 71 -10.19 5.82 -41.50
N LYS A 72 -11.44 5.59 -41.93
CA LYS A 72 -12.42 6.68 -42.18
C LYS A 72 -13.51 6.69 -41.09
N GLY A 73 -13.40 7.62 -40.15
CA GLY A 73 -14.35 7.86 -39.04
C GLY A 73 -13.68 8.55 -37.85
N THR A 74 -14.43 8.92 -36.79
CA THR A 74 -13.79 9.36 -35.52
C THR A 74 -12.92 8.21 -35.01
N LYS A 75 -11.59 8.37 -35.09
CA LYS A 75 -10.55 7.35 -34.93
C LYS A 75 -10.77 6.35 -33.78
N ALA A 76 -11.42 6.77 -32.69
CA ALA A 76 -11.68 5.92 -31.53
C ALA A 76 -12.74 4.83 -31.76
N ARG A 77 -13.89 5.12 -32.39
CA ARG A 77 -14.97 4.11 -32.56
C ARG A 77 -14.55 2.99 -33.51
N VAL A 78 -13.92 3.36 -34.63
CA VAL A 78 -13.39 2.39 -35.61
C VAL A 78 -12.32 1.51 -34.99
N LEU A 79 -11.39 2.11 -34.23
CA LEU A 79 -10.37 1.37 -33.49
C LEU A 79 -11.00 0.40 -32.47
N LEU A 80 -11.96 0.86 -31.67
CA LEU A 80 -12.63 0.03 -30.68
C LEU A 80 -13.35 -1.16 -31.32
N GLN A 81 -14.02 -0.94 -32.46
CA GLN A 81 -14.67 -2.01 -33.20
C GLN A 81 -13.64 -3.02 -33.75
N ALA A 82 -12.55 -2.54 -34.35
CA ALA A 82 -11.47 -3.40 -34.82
C ALA A 82 -10.84 -4.22 -33.67
N LEU A 83 -10.63 -3.60 -32.50
CA LEU A 83 -10.11 -4.30 -31.33
C LEU A 83 -11.11 -5.35 -30.79
N ARG A 84 -12.41 -5.04 -30.81
CA ARG A 84 -13.48 -5.95 -30.41
C ARG A 84 -13.53 -7.18 -31.31
N GLU A 85 -13.56 -6.97 -32.62
CA GLU A 85 -13.69 -8.05 -33.61
C GLU A 85 -12.43 -8.91 -33.66
N ARG A 86 -11.25 -8.28 -33.68
CA ARG A 86 -9.98 -8.97 -33.89
C ARG A 86 -9.46 -9.68 -32.65
N PHE A 87 -9.56 -9.06 -31.48
CA PHE A 87 -8.99 -9.59 -30.23
C PHE A 87 -10.05 -10.05 -29.23
N ARG A 88 -11.35 -9.98 -29.59
CA ARG A 88 -12.48 -10.43 -28.76
C ARG A 88 -12.48 -9.80 -27.36
N PHE A 89 -12.27 -8.49 -27.28
CA PHE A 89 -12.42 -7.76 -26.02
C PHE A 89 -13.89 -7.46 -25.73
N THR A 90 -14.24 -7.52 -24.45
CA THR A 90 -15.51 -6.98 -23.93
C THR A 90 -15.44 -5.45 -23.85
N ASP A 91 -16.60 -4.81 -23.74
CA ASP A 91 -16.68 -3.36 -23.62
C ASP A 91 -15.98 -2.84 -22.36
N ASP A 92 -16.09 -3.57 -21.24
CA ASP A 92 -15.41 -3.23 -19.99
C ASP A 92 -13.87 -3.29 -20.12
N GLU A 93 -13.36 -4.29 -20.84
CA GLU A 93 -11.92 -4.42 -21.09
C GLU A 93 -11.41 -3.32 -22.01
N LEU A 94 -12.16 -3.00 -23.07
CA LEU A 94 -11.85 -1.89 -23.96
C LEU A 94 -11.88 -0.55 -23.24
N GLN A 95 -12.88 -0.32 -22.38
CA GLN A 95 -12.95 0.87 -21.54
C GLN A 95 -11.73 0.96 -20.62
N ARG A 96 -11.33 -0.15 -20.00
CA ARG A 96 -10.12 -0.20 -19.16
C ARG A 96 -8.87 0.13 -19.95
N ILE A 97 -8.70 -0.42 -21.15
CA ILE A 97 -7.57 -0.12 -22.04
C ILE A 97 -7.54 1.36 -22.43
N MET A 98 -8.67 1.91 -22.85
CA MET A 98 -8.78 3.30 -23.31
C MET A 98 -8.70 4.33 -22.17
N SER A 99 -8.97 3.92 -20.93
CA SER A 99 -8.82 4.75 -19.74
C SER A 99 -7.35 4.94 -19.33
N ASP A 100 -6.42 4.13 -19.85
CA ASP A 100 -4.99 4.31 -19.60
C ASP A 100 -4.49 5.59 -20.27
N GLU A 101 -3.81 6.42 -19.49
CA GLU A 101 -3.37 7.74 -19.90
C GLU A 101 -2.40 7.71 -21.09
N LEU A 102 -1.52 6.70 -21.18
CA LEU A 102 -0.56 6.61 -22.27
C LEU A 102 -1.26 6.18 -23.57
N VAL A 103 -2.16 5.20 -23.47
CA VAL A 103 -2.97 4.75 -24.61
C VAL A 103 -3.84 5.89 -25.12
N HIS A 104 -4.53 6.59 -24.24
CA HIS A 104 -5.41 7.71 -24.59
C HIS A 104 -4.66 8.83 -25.35
N ARG A 105 -3.39 9.08 -25.01
CA ARG A 105 -2.59 10.10 -25.71
C ARG A 105 -2.09 9.64 -27.08
N CYS A 106 -1.82 8.35 -27.30
CA CYS A 106 -1.13 7.88 -28.50
C CYS A 106 -1.99 7.11 -29.51
N TYR A 107 -3.21 6.67 -29.16
CA TYR A 107 -4.02 5.82 -30.04
C TYR A 107 -4.35 6.42 -31.42
N ARG A 108 -4.27 7.74 -31.58
CA ARG A 108 -4.55 8.43 -32.85
C ARG A 108 -3.38 8.47 -33.83
N GLY A 109 -2.16 8.22 -33.33
CA GLY A 109 -0.91 8.33 -34.09
C GLY A 109 -0.10 7.05 -34.12
N LYS A 110 -0.62 5.96 -33.55
CA LYS A 110 -0.02 4.63 -33.54
C LYS A 110 -1.09 3.60 -33.79
N SER A 111 -0.78 2.58 -34.60
CA SER A 111 -1.67 1.42 -34.74
C SER A 111 -1.50 0.52 -33.52
N LEU A 112 -2.44 0.62 -32.57
CA LEU A 112 -2.47 -0.27 -31.40
C LEU A 112 -2.59 -1.73 -31.84
N ALA A 113 -3.37 -2.00 -32.89
CA ALA A 113 -3.58 -3.34 -33.43
C ALA A 113 -2.27 -4.00 -33.87
N LEU A 114 -1.39 -3.29 -34.58
CA LEU A 114 -0.09 -3.82 -34.99
C LEU A 114 0.80 -4.16 -33.78
N THR A 115 0.78 -3.34 -32.73
CA THR A 115 1.53 -3.63 -31.50
C THR A 115 0.96 -4.85 -30.77
N MET A 116 -0.36 -5.03 -30.77
CA MET A 116 -1.02 -6.21 -30.19
C MET A 116 -0.68 -7.48 -30.96
N ASP A 117 -0.72 -7.43 -32.30
CA ASP A 117 -0.32 -8.55 -33.16
C ASP A 117 1.12 -8.97 -32.86
N ALA A 118 2.05 -8.00 -32.84
CA ALA A 118 3.45 -8.26 -32.55
C ALA A 118 3.65 -8.91 -31.17
N LEU A 119 2.89 -8.48 -30.16
CA LEU A 119 2.95 -9.06 -28.82
C LEU A 119 2.30 -10.45 -28.75
N GLN A 120 1.19 -10.68 -29.46
CA GLN A 120 0.52 -11.98 -29.51
C GLN A 120 1.35 -13.03 -30.25
N LEU A 121 2.04 -12.65 -31.33
CA LEU A 121 2.99 -13.51 -32.04
C LEU A 121 4.10 -14.03 -31.12
N GLU A 122 4.45 -13.23 -30.09
CA GLU A 122 5.43 -13.59 -29.06
C GLU A 122 4.82 -14.37 -27.89
N GLY A 123 3.52 -14.67 -27.93
CA GLY A 123 2.80 -15.40 -26.90
C GLY A 123 2.22 -14.55 -25.77
N VAL A 124 2.23 -13.22 -25.87
CA VAL A 124 1.61 -12.35 -24.85
C VAL A 124 0.09 -12.49 -24.92
N SER A 125 -0.48 -12.90 -23.79
CA SER A 125 -1.90 -13.16 -23.67
C SER A 125 -2.75 -11.89 -23.68
N ARG A 126 -4.00 -12.06 -24.10
CA ARG A 126 -5.02 -10.99 -24.10
C ARG A 126 -5.18 -10.33 -22.72
N ARG A 127 -5.09 -11.13 -21.65
CA ARG A 127 -5.16 -10.67 -20.25
C ARG A 127 -4.10 -9.62 -19.94
N SER A 128 -2.89 -9.78 -20.47
CA SER A 128 -1.78 -8.83 -20.27
C SER A 128 -2.08 -7.44 -20.84
N PHE A 129 -2.84 -7.34 -21.94
CA PHE A 129 -3.23 -6.03 -22.50
C PHE A 129 -4.23 -5.28 -21.63
N VAL A 130 -5.10 -6.01 -20.93
CA VAL A 130 -6.07 -5.43 -20.00
C VAL A 130 -5.39 -5.02 -18.68
N GLU A 131 -4.47 -5.84 -18.18
CA GLU A 131 -3.74 -5.57 -16.94
C GLU A 131 -2.66 -4.49 -17.12
N TYR A 132 -2.06 -4.42 -18.31
CA TYR A 132 -0.98 -3.49 -18.65
C TYR A 132 -1.24 -2.75 -19.97
N PRO A 133 -2.27 -1.87 -20.07
CA PRO A 133 -2.62 -1.20 -21.34
C PRO A 133 -1.49 -0.36 -21.92
N TRP A 134 -0.60 0.19 -21.08
CA TRP A 134 0.59 0.92 -21.50
C TRP A 134 1.51 0.15 -22.47
N LEU A 135 1.42 -1.18 -22.54
CA LEU A 135 2.13 -1.99 -23.54
C LEU A 135 1.85 -1.53 -24.97
N LEU A 136 0.60 -1.10 -25.23
CA LEU A 136 0.15 -0.70 -26.56
C LEU A 136 0.73 0.66 -26.99
N SER A 137 1.32 1.40 -26.05
CA SER A 137 1.99 2.68 -26.32
C SER A 137 3.47 2.52 -26.72
N LEU A 138 4.02 1.30 -26.66
CA LEU A 138 5.41 1.04 -27.02
C LEU A 138 5.68 1.34 -28.50
N ASP A 139 6.94 1.63 -28.81
CA ASP A 139 7.39 1.82 -30.19
C ASP A 139 7.82 0.47 -30.76
N ASN A 140 7.43 0.13 -31.99
CA ASN A 140 7.64 -1.21 -32.56
C ASN A 140 9.14 -1.56 -32.67
N LYS A 141 9.99 -0.63 -33.10
CA LYS A 141 11.45 -0.87 -33.20
C LYS A 141 12.05 -1.14 -31.82
N ARG A 142 11.65 -0.36 -30.81
CA ARG A 142 12.10 -0.59 -29.42
C ARG A 142 11.51 -1.85 -28.82
N LEU A 143 10.28 -2.21 -29.15
CA LEU A 143 9.61 -3.40 -28.66
C LEU A 143 10.33 -4.66 -29.17
N GLU A 144 10.67 -4.72 -30.45
CA GLU A 144 11.44 -5.82 -31.05
C GLU A 144 12.77 -6.04 -30.31
N LEU A 145 13.55 -4.97 -30.08
CA LEU A 145 14.79 -5.05 -29.31
C LEU A 145 14.56 -5.56 -27.87
N LYS A 146 13.45 -5.17 -27.23
CA LYS A 146 13.12 -5.64 -25.88
C LYS A 146 12.76 -7.12 -25.87
N LEU A 147 12.00 -7.59 -26.84
CA LEU A 147 11.59 -8.99 -26.96
C LEU A 147 12.80 -9.89 -27.23
N GLN A 148 13.71 -9.46 -28.11
CA GLN A 148 14.99 -10.15 -28.33
C GLN A 148 15.81 -10.27 -27.03
N LEU A 149 15.88 -9.20 -26.23
CA LEU A 149 16.52 -9.24 -24.91
C LEU A 149 15.82 -10.22 -23.96
N MET A 150 14.48 -10.28 -23.96
CA MET A 150 13.74 -11.23 -23.12
C MET A 150 13.97 -12.68 -23.52
N LYS A 151 14.03 -12.99 -24.82
CA LYS A 151 14.34 -14.33 -25.34
C LYS A 151 15.73 -14.83 -24.95
N SER A 152 16.67 -13.92 -24.68
CA SER A 152 18.01 -14.30 -24.22
C SER A 152 18.08 -14.71 -22.74
N MET A 153 16.99 -14.55 -21.99
CA MET A 153 16.89 -15.03 -20.62
C MET A 153 16.29 -16.43 -20.56
N ASP A 154 16.61 -17.16 -19.49
CA ASP A 154 15.92 -18.42 -19.15
C ASP A 154 14.49 -18.11 -18.66
N ILE A 155 13.53 -18.09 -19.60
CA ILE A 155 12.11 -17.86 -19.35
C ILE A 155 11.26 -19.04 -19.87
N ARG A 156 10.30 -19.48 -19.06
CA ARG A 156 9.32 -20.51 -19.41
C ARG A 156 8.11 -19.95 -20.18
N ASP A 157 7.65 -18.76 -19.79
CA ASP A 157 6.52 -18.06 -20.43
C ASP A 157 6.81 -16.55 -20.43
N ILE A 158 6.57 -15.89 -21.57
CA ILE A 158 6.70 -14.44 -21.72
C ILE A 158 5.74 -13.67 -20.81
N ASN A 159 4.56 -14.22 -20.53
CA ASN A 159 3.54 -13.59 -19.70
C ASN A 159 4.03 -13.34 -18.27
N HIS A 160 4.96 -14.18 -17.78
CA HIS A 160 5.61 -13.98 -16.49
C HIS A 160 6.48 -12.72 -16.44
N PHE A 161 6.98 -12.22 -17.59
CA PHE A 161 7.97 -11.13 -17.65
C PHE A 161 7.46 -9.84 -18.31
N VAL A 162 6.20 -9.82 -18.76
CA VAL A 162 5.54 -8.65 -19.37
C VAL A 162 5.80 -7.33 -18.61
N PRO A 163 5.75 -7.26 -17.27
CA PRO A 163 6.03 -6.02 -16.54
C PRO A 163 7.41 -5.40 -16.82
N PHE A 164 8.42 -6.19 -17.20
CA PHE A 164 9.76 -5.68 -17.54
C PHE A 164 9.82 -4.99 -18.90
N LEU A 165 8.83 -5.17 -19.79
CA LEU A 165 8.73 -4.42 -21.04
C LEU A 165 8.51 -2.92 -20.80
N ARG A 166 8.18 -2.47 -19.58
CA ARG A 166 8.12 -1.06 -19.21
C ARG A 166 9.49 -0.39 -19.16
N LEU A 167 10.56 -1.17 -18.96
CA LEU A 167 11.92 -0.65 -18.80
C LEU A 167 12.45 -0.06 -20.11
N THR A 168 13.39 0.88 -20.03
CA THR A 168 14.11 1.34 -21.22
C THR A 168 15.03 0.23 -21.74
N VAL A 169 15.35 0.23 -23.04
CA VAL A 169 16.24 -0.78 -23.64
C VAL A 169 17.58 -0.89 -22.89
N PRO A 170 18.28 0.20 -22.52
CA PRO A 170 19.52 0.09 -21.76
C PRO A 170 19.32 -0.54 -20.37
N ARG A 171 18.23 -0.19 -19.68
CA ARG A 171 17.93 -0.72 -18.34
C ARG A 171 17.56 -2.20 -18.40
N LEU A 172 16.78 -2.60 -19.40
CA LEU A 172 16.41 -3.99 -19.65
C LEU A 172 17.65 -4.83 -20.00
N ARG A 173 18.53 -4.32 -20.87
CA ARG A 173 19.79 -4.97 -21.23
C ARG A 173 20.67 -5.21 -19.99
N LYS A 174 20.80 -4.21 -19.12
CA LYS A 174 21.55 -4.35 -17.86
C LYS A 174 20.93 -5.44 -16.96
N LEU A 175 19.60 -5.43 -16.81
CA LEU A 175 18.88 -6.42 -16.02
C LEU A 175 19.09 -7.84 -16.54
N VAL A 176 18.91 -8.03 -17.85
CA VAL A 176 19.12 -9.32 -18.54
C VAL A 176 20.56 -9.81 -18.33
N GLY A 177 21.54 -8.92 -18.48
CA GLY A 177 22.95 -9.24 -18.22
C GLY A 177 23.18 -9.72 -16.79
N ALA A 178 22.60 -9.05 -15.80
CA ALA A 178 22.70 -9.45 -14.40
C ALA A 178 22.08 -10.84 -14.18
N LEU A 179 20.85 -11.07 -14.64
CA LEU A 179 20.15 -12.34 -14.46
C LEU A 179 20.86 -13.51 -15.18
N ASN A 180 21.41 -13.28 -16.37
CA ASN A 180 22.16 -14.30 -17.08
C ASN A 180 23.50 -14.61 -16.41
N SER A 181 24.17 -13.62 -15.82
CA SER A 181 25.43 -13.83 -15.09
C SER A 181 25.24 -14.68 -13.82
N GLU A 182 24.07 -14.57 -13.18
CA GLU A 182 23.73 -15.31 -11.96
C GLU A 182 23.50 -16.80 -12.20
N ARG A 183 23.33 -17.23 -13.45
CA ARG A 183 23.14 -18.64 -13.82
C ARG A 183 24.30 -19.55 -13.37
N SER A 184 25.47 -18.98 -13.12
CA SER A 184 26.62 -19.70 -12.55
C SER A 184 26.45 -20.04 -11.06
N THR A 185 25.64 -19.26 -10.34
CA THR A 185 25.47 -19.35 -8.88
C THR A 185 24.07 -19.81 -8.47
N MET A 186 23.07 -19.62 -9.33
CA MET A 186 21.68 -19.99 -9.09
C MET A 186 21.24 -21.08 -10.07
N PRO A 187 20.53 -22.12 -9.60
CA PRO A 187 20.07 -23.21 -10.46
C PRO A 187 19.00 -22.76 -11.48
N GLN A 188 18.29 -21.67 -11.21
CA GLN A 188 17.21 -21.17 -12.07
C GLN A 188 17.11 -19.64 -12.02
N ASN A 189 16.35 -19.07 -12.96
CA ASN A 189 16.04 -17.65 -13.00
C ASN A 189 15.48 -17.17 -11.63
N ARG A 190 16.03 -16.06 -11.13
CA ARG A 190 15.67 -15.48 -9.82
C ARG A 190 14.16 -15.25 -9.65
N VAL A 191 13.44 -14.90 -10.70
CA VAL A 191 11.98 -14.72 -10.64
C VAL A 191 11.29 -16.04 -10.29
N TYR A 192 11.67 -17.14 -10.94
CA TYR A 192 11.11 -18.46 -10.64
C TYR A 192 11.55 -18.96 -9.28
N TYR A 193 12.78 -18.69 -8.87
CA TYR A 193 13.26 -18.98 -7.52
C TYR A 193 12.39 -18.30 -6.45
N ILE A 194 12.09 -17.01 -6.60
CA ILE A 194 11.20 -16.30 -5.67
C ILE A 194 9.79 -16.88 -5.71
N SER A 195 9.27 -17.15 -6.91
CA SER A 195 7.93 -17.71 -7.11
C SER A 195 7.76 -19.04 -6.38
N GLU A 196 8.73 -19.94 -6.51
CA GLU A 196 8.73 -21.24 -5.85
C GLU A 196 8.87 -21.11 -4.33
N LYS A 197 9.84 -20.34 -3.84
CA LYS A 197 10.08 -20.18 -2.39
C LYS A 197 8.94 -19.49 -1.64
N LEU A 198 8.19 -18.63 -2.34
CA LEU A 198 7.07 -17.89 -1.75
C LEU A 198 5.71 -18.51 -2.06
N GLU A 199 5.65 -19.52 -2.93
CA GLU A 199 4.41 -20.13 -3.44
C GLU A 199 3.46 -19.07 -4.04
N VAL A 200 4.04 -18.13 -4.80
CA VAL A 200 3.31 -17.05 -5.47
C VAL A 200 3.57 -17.12 -6.96
N SER A 201 2.55 -16.89 -7.78
CA SER A 201 2.68 -17.01 -9.23
C SER A 201 3.75 -16.05 -9.79
N PRO A 202 4.49 -16.42 -10.84
CA PRO A 202 5.54 -15.57 -11.41
C PRO A 202 5.04 -14.20 -11.88
N GLU A 203 3.79 -14.09 -12.37
CA GLU A 203 3.22 -12.81 -12.82
C GLU A 203 3.07 -11.83 -11.64
N ILE A 204 2.66 -12.33 -10.47
CA ILE A 204 2.56 -11.51 -9.26
C ILE A 204 3.96 -11.11 -8.79
N VAL A 205 4.93 -12.03 -8.82
CA VAL A 205 6.32 -11.72 -8.46
C VAL A 205 6.85 -10.57 -9.31
N THR A 206 6.86 -10.70 -10.65
CA THR A 206 7.42 -9.67 -11.54
C THR A 206 6.64 -8.35 -11.50
N LYS A 207 5.34 -8.37 -11.23
CA LYS A 207 4.54 -7.16 -10.96
C LYS A 207 5.08 -6.34 -9.80
N TYR A 208 5.62 -6.99 -8.77
CA TYR A 208 6.30 -6.29 -7.66
C TYR A 208 7.77 -5.97 -7.96
N LEU A 209 8.53 -6.92 -8.51
CA LEU A 209 9.96 -6.70 -8.79
C LEU A 209 10.21 -5.60 -9.84
N SER A 210 9.33 -5.47 -10.84
CA SER A 210 9.43 -4.44 -11.89
C SER A 210 9.42 -3.01 -11.34
N LYS A 211 8.83 -2.81 -10.17
CA LYS A 211 8.83 -1.52 -9.46
C LYS A 211 10.12 -1.26 -8.69
N ARG A 212 10.91 -2.30 -8.39
CA ARG A 212 12.10 -2.26 -7.51
C ARG A 212 13.18 -3.21 -8.01
N LEU A 213 13.79 -2.86 -9.15
CA LEU A 213 14.74 -3.72 -9.86
C LEU A 213 16.02 -4.08 -9.09
N PHE A 214 16.39 -3.34 -8.04
CA PHE A 214 17.63 -3.62 -7.31
C PHE A 214 17.64 -5.05 -6.72
N ILE A 215 16.47 -5.63 -6.43
CA ILE A 215 16.32 -7.00 -5.96
C ILE A 215 16.85 -8.03 -6.97
N LEU A 216 16.81 -7.69 -8.26
CA LEU A 216 17.29 -8.53 -9.36
C LEU A 216 18.77 -8.30 -9.68
N GLU A 217 19.37 -7.24 -9.13
CA GLU A 217 20.77 -6.85 -9.38
C GLU A 217 21.65 -7.09 -8.15
N MET A 218 21.08 -7.45 -7.00
CA MET A 218 21.84 -7.61 -5.76
C MET A 218 22.50 -8.99 -5.67
N PRO A 219 23.61 -9.13 -4.91
CA PRO A 219 24.30 -10.40 -4.76
C PRO A 219 23.38 -11.53 -4.28
N TYR A 220 23.46 -12.68 -4.94
CA TYR A 220 22.59 -13.83 -4.68
C TYR A 220 22.58 -14.25 -3.22
N GLU A 221 23.75 -14.43 -2.61
CA GLU A 221 23.89 -14.87 -1.22
C GLU A 221 23.16 -13.93 -0.23
N MET A 222 23.27 -12.62 -0.44
CA MET A 222 22.60 -11.64 0.42
C MET A 222 21.08 -11.69 0.24
N PHE A 223 20.62 -11.81 -1.01
CA PHE A 223 19.21 -11.95 -1.34
C PHE A 223 18.62 -13.24 -0.74
N GLU A 224 19.27 -14.38 -0.96
CA GLU A 224 18.80 -15.69 -0.51
C GLU A 224 18.70 -15.76 1.01
N LYS A 225 19.76 -15.36 1.72
CA LYS A 225 19.74 -15.36 3.20
C LYS A 225 18.63 -14.48 3.76
N ASN A 226 18.42 -13.29 3.18
CA ASN A 226 17.33 -12.41 3.57
C ASN A 226 15.95 -13.02 3.28
N LEU A 227 15.75 -13.65 2.13
CA LEU A 227 14.51 -14.34 1.79
C LEU A 227 14.24 -15.47 2.78
N GLN A 228 15.24 -16.31 3.05
CA GLN A 228 15.11 -17.44 3.98
C GLN A 228 14.80 -16.97 5.40
N HIS A 229 15.40 -15.87 5.86
CA HIS A 229 15.02 -15.28 7.15
C HIS A 229 13.55 -14.85 7.16
N MET A 230 13.07 -14.15 6.14
CA MET A 230 11.66 -13.74 6.07
C MET A 230 10.71 -14.94 6.09
N ILE A 231 11.03 -16.02 5.38
CA ILE A 231 10.25 -17.27 5.38
C ILE A 231 10.28 -17.94 6.77
N ASN A 232 11.47 -18.12 7.36
CA ASN A 232 11.63 -18.78 8.66
C ASN A 232 10.92 -18.05 9.82
N TYR A 233 10.75 -16.72 9.69
CA TYR A 233 10.02 -15.90 10.65
C TYR A 233 8.55 -15.68 10.24
N ASN A 234 8.00 -16.52 9.35
CA ASN A 234 6.60 -16.51 8.93
C ASN A 234 6.11 -15.15 8.40
N VAL A 235 6.98 -14.40 7.73
CA VAL A 235 6.56 -13.17 7.06
C VAL A 235 5.76 -13.55 5.82
N SER A 236 4.52 -13.07 5.74
CA SER A 236 3.63 -13.42 4.62
C SER A 236 4.25 -13.09 3.26
N PRO A 237 4.19 -14.02 2.26
CA PRO A 237 4.74 -13.84 0.92
C PRO A 237 4.41 -12.51 0.25
N ILE A 238 3.13 -12.11 0.31
CA ILE A 238 2.68 -10.86 -0.32
C ILE A 238 3.25 -9.63 0.38
N ASN A 239 3.52 -9.70 1.69
CA ASN A 239 4.13 -8.60 2.43
C ASN A 239 5.61 -8.47 2.08
N ILE A 240 6.32 -9.60 1.89
CA ILE A 240 7.70 -9.62 1.39
C ILE A 240 7.78 -8.91 0.03
N LEU A 241 6.91 -9.29 -0.92
CA LEU A 241 6.89 -8.69 -2.26
C LEU A 241 6.51 -7.20 -2.26
N LYS A 242 5.64 -6.77 -1.34
CA LYS A 242 5.25 -5.36 -1.21
C LYS A 242 6.35 -4.46 -0.66
N ASP A 243 7.28 -4.99 0.13
CA ASP A 243 8.34 -4.22 0.80
C ASP A 243 9.72 -4.84 0.61
N LEU A 244 10.16 -4.89 -0.64
CA LEU A 244 11.46 -5.41 -1.05
C LEU A 244 12.64 -4.62 -0.48
N TRP A 245 12.43 -3.40 0.02
CA TRP A 245 13.50 -2.59 0.58
C TRP A 245 14.13 -3.21 1.84
N ALA A 246 13.44 -4.13 2.52
CA ALA A 246 14.00 -4.89 3.62
C ALA A 246 15.23 -5.73 3.20
N PHE A 247 15.35 -6.10 1.92
CA PHE A 247 16.49 -6.85 1.39
C PHE A 247 17.79 -6.04 1.31
N ARG A 248 17.74 -4.71 1.42
CA ARG A 248 18.94 -3.87 1.43
C ARG A 248 19.75 -3.95 2.72
N TYR A 249 19.18 -4.53 3.76
CA TYR A 249 19.84 -4.70 5.04
C TYR A 249 20.65 -5.99 5.04
N THR A 250 21.72 -6.02 5.85
CA THR A 250 22.56 -7.21 5.96
C THR A 250 21.78 -8.36 6.61
N PRO A 251 22.02 -9.62 6.19
CA PRO A 251 21.30 -10.78 6.75
C PRO A 251 21.32 -10.85 8.26
N LYS A 252 22.44 -10.50 8.89
CA LYS A 252 22.54 -10.45 10.35
C LYS A 252 21.58 -9.42 10.97
N SER A 253 21.49 -8.23 10.39
CA SER A 253 20.58 -7.18 10.88
C SER A 253 19.11 -7.59 10.73
N VAL A 254 18.77 -8.19 9.58
CA VAL A 254 17.43 -8.75 9.32
C VAL A 254 17.08 -9.80 10.35
N GLN A 255 17.95 -10.80 10.54
CA GLN A 255 17.75 -11.88 11.50
C GLN A 255 17.51 -11.36 12.91
N VAL A 256 18.38 -10.47 13.42
CA VAL A 256 18.28 -9.93 14.78
C VAL A 256 16.95 -9.21 15.00
N ARG A 257 16.47 -8.44 14.02
CA ARG A 257 15.21 -7.70 14.14
C ARG A 257 13.99 -8.61 14.09
N LEU A 258 13.98 -9.60 13.19
CA LEU A 258 12.89 -10.57 13.11
C LEU A 258 12.85 -11.48 14.34
N GLU A 259 14.02 -11.85 14.87
CA GLU A 259 14.13 -12.63 16.10
C GLU A 259 13.55 -11.88 17.30
N ARG A 260 13.86 -10.59 17.44
CA ARG A 260 13.26 -9.74 18.46
C ARG A 260 11.75 -9.63 18.33
N ALA A 261 11.23 -9.54 17.10
CA ALA A 261 9.79 -9.55 16.87
C ALA A 261 9.13 -10.88 17.28
N LYS A 262 9.79 -12.02 16.99
CA LYS A 262 9.35 -13.34 17.41
C LYS A 262 9.36 -13.50 18.93
N ARG A 263 10.44 -13.06 19.61
CA ARG A 263 10.55 -13.10 21.08
C ARG A 263 9.49 -12.24 21.77
N ALA A 264 9.13 -11.12 21.17
CA ALA A 264 8.03 -10.27 21.63
C ALA A 264 6.63 -10.85 21.30
N LYS A 265 6.56 -12.10 20.82
CA LYS A 265 5.34 -12.81 20.41
C LYS A 265 4.45 -11.97 19.50
N LYS A 266 5.07 -11.27 18.54
CA LYS A 266 4.34 -10.43 17.59
C LYS A 266 3.53 -11.31 16.65
N ASP A 267 2.20 -11.20 16.70
CA ASP A 267 1.29 -12.02 15.88
C ASP A 267 1.60 -11.96 14.38
N LYS A 268 1.89 -10.75 13.89
CA LYS A 268 2.16 -10.49 12.48
C LYS A 268 3.49 -9.78 12.30
N ILE A 269 4.52 -10.55 11.94
CA ILE A 269 5.84 -10.02 11.58
C ILE A 269 5.77 -9.46 10.15
N MET A 270 6.33 -8.27 9.96
CA MET A 270 6.23 -7.50 8.72
C MET A 270 7.60 -6.96 8.29
N PRO A 271 7.89 -6.83 6.98
CA PRO A 271 9.20 -6.34 6.53
C PRO A 271 9.53 -4.92 7.00
N TRP A 272 8.52 -4.07 7.27
CA TRP A 272 8.76 -2.72 7.79
C TRP A 272 9.54 -2.73 9.11
N MET A 273 9.43 -3.79 9.91
CA MET A 273 10.12 -3.95 11.19
C MET A 273 11.64 -4.01 11.00
N VAL A 274 12.09 -4.54 9.86
CA VAL A 274 13.52 -4.61 9.50
C VAL A 274 14.08 -3.24 9.18
N ARG A 275 13.28 -2.36 8.56
CA ARG A 275 13.73 -1.06 8.04
C ARG A 275 13.50 0.12 8.99
N CYS A 276 12.56 0.01 9.93
CA CYS A 276 12.17 1.13 10.76
C CYS A 276 13.28 1.57 11.74
N PRO A 277 13.34 2.84 12.15
CA PRO A 277 14.17 3.29 13.26
C PRO A 277 13.99 2.44 14.52
N GLU A 278 15.07 2.24 15.26
CA GLU A 278 15.08 1.40 16.47
C GLU A 278 14.02 1.81 17.52
N PRO A 279 13.79 3.11 17.83
CA PRO A 279 12.74 3.50 18.78
C PRO A 279 11.33 3.08 18.34
N ILE A 280 11.07 3.05 17.03
CA ILE A 280 9.77 2.64 16.47
C ILE A 280 9.59 1.13 16.64
N LEU A 281 10.63 0.34 16.36
CA LEU A 281 10.60 -1.10 16.58
C LEU A 281 10.37 -1.40 18.07
N GLN A 282 11.19 -0.82 18.96
CA GLN A 282 11.07 -1.01 20.41
C GLN A 282 9.68 -0.71 20.92
N ARG A 283 9.10 0.42 20.52
CA ARG A 283 7.72 0.79 20.91
C ARG A 283 6.71 -0.25 20.43
N SER A 284 6.81 -0.71 19.19
CA SER A 284 5.90 -1.73 18.64
C SER A 284 6.00 -3.07 19.36
N LEU A 285 7.21 -3.49 19.72
CA LEU A 285 7.44 -4.74 20.45
C LEU A 285 6.96 -4.63 21.89
N LYS A 286 7.29 -3.53 22.58
CA LYS A 286 6.82 -3.23 23.93
C LYS A 286 5.31 -3.27 24.01
N LEU A 287 4.60 -2.64 23.06
CA LEU A 287 3.14 -2.68 23.01
C LEU A 287 2.57 -4.10 22.95
N SER A 288 3.25 -5.03 22.25
CA SER A 288 2.77 -6.42 22.12
C SER A 288 3.00 -7.20 23.42
N LEU A 289 4.16 -6.97 24.07
CA LEU A 289 4.45 -7.53 25.38
C LEU A 289 3.51 -6.98 26.46
N ASP A 290 3.25 -5.68 26.45
CA ASP A 290 2.32 -5.04 27.39
C ASP A 290 0.88 -5.57 27.19
N GLU A 291 0.45 -5.79 25.94
CA GLU A 291 -0.84 -6.43 25.63
C GLU A 291 -0.94 -7.84 26.22
N LEU A 292 0.11 -8.66 26.07
CA LEU A 292 0.15 -10.01 26.63
C LEU A 292 0.20 -10.01 28.17
N ASN A 293 0.96 -9.09 28.76
CA ASN A 293 1.03 -8.95 30.22
C ASN A 293 -0.32 -8.54 30.82
N VAL A 294 -1.09 -7.70 30.11
CA VAL A 294 -2.42 -7.28 30.54
C VAL A 294 -3.45 -8.39 30.35
N LEU A 295 -3.39 -9.14 29.24
CA LEU A 295 -4.26 -10.29 29.02
C LEU A 295 -3.97 -11.42 30.01
N GLY A 296 -2.72 -11.65 30.41
CA GLY A 296 -2.37 -12.66 31.39
C GLY A 296 -2.89 -14.06 30.99
N GLU A 297 -3.81 -14.60 31.79
CA GLU A 297 -4.44 -15.91 31.57
C GLU A 297 -5.63 -15.84 30.59
N PHE A 298 -6.14 -14.65 30.28
CA PHE A 298 -7.30 -14.48 29.40
C PHE A 298 -6.89 -14.65 27.94
N SER A 299 -7.67 -15.43 27.20
CA SER A 299 -7.42 -15.69 25.78
C SER A 299 -7.88 -14.53 24.89
N SER A 300 -8.78 -13.68 25.39
CA SER A 300 -9.36 -12.58 24.63
C SER A 300 -9.63 -11.32 25.45
N VAL A 301 -9.76 -10.19 24.76
CA VAL A 301 -10.15 -8.90 25.36
C VAL A 301 -11.54 -8.97 25.99
N VAL A 302 -12.44 -9.81 25.43
CA VAL A 302 -13.79 -10.00 25.95
C VAL A 302 -13.76 -10.70 27.29
N GLU A 303 -12.97 -11.78 27.42
CA GLU A 303 -12.76 -12.48 28.69
C GLU A 303 -12.12 -11.57 29.74
N TYR A 304 -11.10 -10.80 29.33
CA TYR A 304 -10.48 -9.80 30.20
C TYR A 304 -11.50 -8.80 30.74
N LEU A 305 -12.35 -8.25 29.87
CA LEU A 305 -13.38 -7.28 30.25
C LEU A 305 -14.45 -7.90 31.15
N ALA A 306 -14.89 -9.11 30.82
CA ALA A 306 -15.86 -9.88 31.60
C ALA A 306 -15.37 -10.08 33.03
N HIS A 307 -14.12 -10.53 33.18
CA HIS A 307 -13.48 -10.70 34.49
C HIS A 307 -13.36 -9.37 35.24
N ARG A 308 -12.86 -8.30 34.58
CA ARG A 308 -12.68 -6.99 35.23
C ARG A 308 -13.97 -6.34 35.69
N LEU A 309 -15.09 -6.56 34.99
CA LEU A 309 -16.40 -6.02 35.36
C LEU A 309 -17.26 -7.03 36.17
N GLY A 310 -16.80 -8.27 36.36
CA GLY A 310 -17.56 -9.33 37.03
C GLY A 310 -18.83 -9.73 36.28
N PHE A 311 -18.79 -9.72 34.94
CA PHE A 311 -19.87 -10.20 34.07
C PHE A 311 -19.51 -11.56 33.46
N SER A 312 -20.50 -12.27 32.95
CA SER A 312 -20.25 -13.40 32.06
C SER A 312 -19.65 -12.93 30.73
N VAL A 313 -18.98 -13.84 30.02
CA VAL A 313 -18.36 -13.56 28.72
C VAL A 313 -19.41 -13.11 27.69
N SER A 314 -20.62 -13.70 27.72
CA SER A 314 -21.72 -13.32 26.85
C SER A 314 -22.26 -11.91 27.14
N GLU A 315 -22.39 -11.55 28.41
CA GLU A 315 -22.80 -10.19 28.81
C GLU A 315 -21.75 -9.14 28.44
N ALA A 316 -20.46 -9.41 28.69
CA ALA A 316 -19.38 -8.51 28.31
C ALA A 316 -19.32 -8.31 26.80
N LYS A 317 -19.53 -9.39 26.03
CA LYS A 317 -19.64 -9.33 24.57
C LYS A 317 -20.82 -8.44 24.16
N ALA A 318 -22.01 -8.63 24.75
CA ALA A 318 -23.17 -7.80 24.47
C ALA A 318 -22.92 -6.31 24.80
N VAL A 319 -22.19 -6.02 25.89
CA VAL A 319 -21.75 -4.66 26.24
C VAL A 319 -20.85 -4.07 25.16
N MET A 320 -19.84 -4.82 24.68
CA MET A 320 -18.94 -4.36 23.61
C MET A 320 -19.68 -4.19 22.27
N ASP A 321 -20.63 -5.07 21.96
CA ASP A 321 -21.38 -5.05 20.70
C ASP A 321 -22.31 -3.84 20.60
N ARG A 322 -22.73 -3.23 21.73
CA ARG A 322 -23.42 -1.93 21.73
C ARG A 322 -22.58 -0.79 21.16
N HIS A 323 -21.25 -0.91 21.18
CA HIS A 323 -20.35 0.02 20.51
C HIS A 323 -19.17 -0.72 19.85
N PRO A 324 -19.33 -1.21 18.60
CA PRO A 324 -18.38 -2.12 17.97
C PRO A 324 -16.93 -1.62 17.88
N GLN A 325 -16.70 -0.31 17.96
CA GLN A 325 -15.35 0.26 17.96
C GLN A 325 -14.52 -0.23 19.16
N VAL A 326 -15.15 -0.63 20.27
CA VAL A 326 -14.44 -1.16 21.46
C VAL A 326 -13.61 -2.39 21.11
N HIS A 327 -14.06 -3.24 20.19
CA HIS A 327 -13.31 -4.43 19.73
C HIS A 327 -11.96 -4.11 19.09
N THR A 328 -11.78 -2.88 18.60
CA THR A 328 -10.52 -2.43 17.97
C THR A 328 -9.56 -1.77 18.95
N VAL A 329 -10.01 -1.52 20.19
CA VAL A 329 -9.21 -0.84 21.20
C VAL A 329 -8.27 -1.84 21.87
N ARG A 330 -7.01 -1.44 22.05
CA ARG A 330 -6.01 -2.25 22.74
C ARG A 330 -6.40 -2.47 24.19
N VAL A 331 -6.19 -3.70 24.66
CA VAL A 331 -6.46 -4.10 26.05
C VAL A 331 -5.69 -3.27 27.08
N THR A 332 -4.46 -2.84 26.77
CA THR A 332 -3.65 -1.97 27.63
C THR A 332 -4.35 -0.64 27.93
N LYS A 333 -4.92 -0.03 26.90
CA LYS A 333 -5.71 1.20 27.03
C LYS A 333 -7.02 0.95 27.78
N ILE A 334 -7.70 -0.17 27.51
CA ILE A 334 -8.92 -0.55 28.23
C ILE A 334 -8.61 -0.68 29.73
N LYS A 335 -7.52 -1.37 30.10
CA LYS A 335 -7.05 -1.50 31.47
C LYS A 335 -6.85 -0.13 32.13
N GLU A 336 -6.07 0.75 31.51
CA GLU A 336 -5.79 2.09 32.04
C GLU A 336 -7.06 2.90 32.31
N VAL A 337 -8.04 2.84 31.40
CA VAL A 337 -9.33 3.53 31.57
C VAL A 337 -10.18 2.88 32.66
N LEU A 338 -10.23 1.54 32.72
CA LEU A 338 -10.99 0.81 33.75
C LEU A 338 -10.43 1.03 35.16
N ASP A 339 -9.11 0.92 35.32
CA ASP A 339 -8.43 1.16 36.60
C ASP A 339 -8.79 2.57 37.12
N TYR A 340 -8.72 3.58 36.25
CA TYR A 340 -9.12 4.93 36.64
C TYR A 340 -10.60 5.02 37.02
N LEU A 341 -11.51 4.51 36.17
CA LEU A 341 -12.95 4.67 36.40
C LEU A 341 -13.43 3.94 37.66
N LEU A 342 -12.96 2.72 37.89
CA LEU A 342 -13.38 1.88 39.00
C LEU A 342 -12.64 2.26 40.31
N ASP A 343 -11.32 2.46 40.24
CA ASP A 343 -10.49 2.58 41.44
C ASP A 343 -10.31 4.03 41.88
N GLU A 344 -10.10 4.98 40.95
CA GLU A 344 -9.88 6.39 41.28
C GLU A 344 -11.21 7.18 41.29
N ALA A 345 -12.00 7.10 40.22
CA ALA A 345 -13.22 7.88 40.03
C ALA A 345 -14.47 7.24 40.68
N LYS A 346 -14.34 6.02 41.21
CA LYS A 346 -15.36 5.29 41.98
C LYS A 346 -16.70 5.14 41.24
N PHE A 347 -16.65 4.91 39.93
CA PHE A 347 -17.81 4.45 39.17
C PHE A 347 -18.03 2.96 39.41
N THR A 348 -19.30 2.56 39.42
CA THR A 348 -19.68 1.16 39.49
C THR A 348 -19.46 0.46 38.15
N ARG A 349 -19.26 -0.86 38.20
CA ARG A 349 -19.16 -1.70 37.00
C ARG A 349 -20.35 -1.53 36.03
N PHE A 350 -21.56 -1.30 36.56
CA PHE A 350 -22.77 -1.16 35.75
C PHE A 350 -22.81 0.19 35.03
N GLU A 351 -22.39 1.28 35.68
CA GLU A 351 -22.30 2.61 35.04
C GLU A 351 -21.29 2.62 33.89
N VAL A 352 -20.15 1.94 34.06
CA VAL A 352 -19.17 1.77 33.00
C VAL A 352 -19.75 0.94 31.85
N ALA A 353 -20.40 -0.18 32.17
CA ALA A 353 -20.99 -1.07 31.18
C ALA A 353 -22.06 -0.36 30.33
N GLN A 354 -22.87 0.51 30.92
CA GLN A 354 -23.91 1.27 30.23
C GLN A 354 -23.36 2.22 29.15
N VAL A 355 -22.09 2.64 29.25
CA VAL A 355 -21.46 3.57 28.31
C VAL A 355 -20.18 2.96 27.71
N PRO A 356 -20.25 1.90 26.88
CA PRO A 356 -19.07 1.20 26.37
C PRO A 356 -18.11 2.12 25.59
N ARG A 357 -18.64 3.18 24.98
CA ARG A 357 -17.88 4.20 24.25
C ARG A 357 -16.76 4.83 25.09
N ILE A 358 -16.88 4.88 26.42
CA ILE A 358 -15.84 5.45 27.28
C ILE A 358 -14.49 4.75 27.10
N LEU A 359 -14.50 3.45 26.81
CA LEU A 359 -13.29 2.64 26.59
C LEU A 359 -12.54 3.05 25.31
N CYS A 360 -13.19 3.75 24.39
CA CYS A 360 -12.56 4.28 23.17
C CYS A 360 -11.82 5.60 23.41
N HIS A 361 -12.08 6.32 24.52
CA HIS A 361 -11.42 7.59 24.83
C HIS A 361 -10.03 7.38 25.45
N SER A 362 -9.14 8.37 25.30
CA SER A 362 -7.82 8.32 25.94
C SER A 362 -7.95 8.59 27.44
N LEU A 363 -7.14 7.92 28.28
CA LEU A 363 -7.13 8.18 29.71
C LEU A 363 -6.92 9.66 30.02
N LYS A 364 -6.01 10.32 29.29
CA LYS A 364 -5.74 11.75 29.43
C LYS A 364 -7.01 12.60 29.27
N THR A 365 -7.75 12.40 28.18
CA THR A 365 -8.99 13.13 27.93
C THR A 365 -10.07 12.84 28.98
N THR A 366 -10.16 11.59 29.41
CA THR A 366 -11.11 11.19 30.45
C THR A 366 -10.78 11.85 31.79
N LYS A 367 -9.50 11.87 32.22
CA LYS A 367 -9.04 12.55 33.43
C LYS A 367 -9.27 14.05 33.35
N GLU A 368 -8.84 14.71 32.27
CA GLU A 368 -9.01 16.16 32.07
C GLU A 368 -10.47 16.58 32.23
N ARG A 369 -11.41 15.87 31.59
CA ARG A 369 -12.84 16.19 31.68
C ARG A 369 -13.42 15.88 33.06
N MET A 370 -12.97 14.81 33.70
CA MET A 370 -13.46 14.45 35.02
C MET A 370 -12.99 15.44 36.09
N ASP A 371 -11.72 15.85 36.02
CA ASP A 371 -11.12 16.83 36.94
C ASP A 371 -11.78 18.21 36.78
N GLU A 372 -12.09 18.61 35.53
CA GLU A 372 -12.83 19.84 35.25
C GLU A 372 -14.28 19.78 35.77
N LEU A 373 -15.01 18.67 35.57
CA LEU A 373 -16.34 18.52 36.16
C LEU A 373 -16.27 18.57 37.69
N LYS A 374 -15.27 17.92 38.29
CA LYS A 374 -15.07 17.89 39.74
C LYS A 374 -14.75 19.26 40.33
N SER A 375 -13.97 20.10 39.63
CA SER A 375 -13.65 21.45 40.10
C SER A 375 -14.89 22.37 40.18
N HIS A 376 -15.92 22.06 39.39
CA HIS A 376 -17.22 22.74 39.42
C HIS A 376 -18.26 22.02 40.29
N GLY A 377 -17.84 21.08 41.15
CA GLY A 377 -18.74 20.31 42.01
C GLY A 377 -19.68 19.37 41.26
N CYS A 378 -19.44 19.13 39.96
CA CYS A 378 -20.24 18.22 39.15
C CYS A 378 -19.69 16.80 39.27
N ARG A 379 -20.51 15.88 39.80
CA ARG A 379 -20.31 14.44 39.60
C ARG A 379 -21.34 13.98 38.56
N PRO A 380 -20.95 13.71 37.30
CA PRO A 380 -21.91 13.31 36.29
C PRO A 380 -22.52 11.96 36.67
N SER A 381 -23.85 11.87 36.63
CA SER A 381 -24.60 10.63 36.88
C SER A 381 -24.39 9.56 35.80
N SER A 382 -23.81 9.95 34.65
CA SER A 382 -23.49 9.05 33.56
C SER A 382 -22.22 9.47 32.84
N LEU A 383 -21.43 8.49 32.41
CA LEU A 383 -20.21 8.70 31.62
C LEU A 383 -20.49 9.19 30.19
N VAL A 384 -21.75 9.26 29.77
CA VAL A 384 -22.14 9.72 28.43
C VAL A 384 -21.54 11.09 28.14
N ILE A 385 -21.59 12.03 29.09
CA ILE A 385 -21.12 13.40 28.86
C ILE A 385 -19.61 13.47 28.60
N VAL A 386 -18.85 12.64 29.29
CA VAL A 386 -17.39 12.53 29.13
C VAL A 386 -17.02 11.96 27.75
N CYS A 387 -17.93 11.23 27.10
CA CYS A 387 -17.74 10.66 25.77
C CYS A 387 -18.20 11.57 24.62
N ARG A 388 -18.82 12.73 24.91
CA ARG A 388 -19.36 13.63 23.88
C ARG A 388 -18.27 14.38 23.12
N SER A 389 -18.67 15.00 22.00
CA SER A 389 -17.77 15.91 21.28
C SER A 389 -17.36 17.07 22.20
N ARG A 390 -16.23 17.72 21.90
CA ARG A 390 -15.75 18.88 22.67
C ARG A 390 -16.82 19.97 22.80
N ARG A 391 -17.52 20.30 21.71
CA ARG A 391 -18.57 21.33 21.68
C ARG A 391 -19.76 20.97 22.58
N GLU A 392 -20.23 19.72 22.54
CA GLU A 392 -21.35 19.28 23.38
C GLU A 392 -20.97 19.25 24.87
N TYR A 393 -19.75 18.81 25.17
CA TYR A 393 -19.21 18.80 26.52
C TYR A 393 -19.10 20.23 27.09
N GLU A 394 -18.57 21.18 26.32
CA GLU A 394 -18.48 22.59 26.72
C GLU A 394 -19.86 23.21 26.96
N LYS A 395 -20.85 22.92 26.10
CA LYS A 395 -22.24 23.39 26.30
C LYS A 395 -22.83 22.88 27.61
N PHE A 396 -22.63 21.60 27.93
CA PHE A 396 -23.09 21.03 29.18
C PHE A 396 -22.41 21.70 30.38
N LEU A 397 -21.09 21.88 30.32
CA LEU A 397 -20.34 22.52 31.40
C LEU A 397 -20.80 23.96 31.63
N GLN A 398 -21.01 24.73 30.57
CA GLN A 398 -21.56 26.10 30.66
C GLN A 398 -22.93 26.12 31.32
N HIS A 399 -23.81 25.19 30.93
CA HIS A 399 -25.15 25.07 31.51
C HIS A 399 -25.11 24.70 33.00
N TRP A 400 -24.22 23.79 33.39
CA TRP A 400 -24.02 23.41 34.79
C TRP A 400 -23.53 24.61 35.61
N ILE A 401 -22.53 25.34 35.10
CA ILE A 401 -21.98 26.52 35.77
C ILE A 401 -23.04 27.63 35.91
N SER A 402 -23.90 27.84 34.92
CA SER A 402 -25.00 28.82 35.04
C SER A 402 -26.01 28.41 36.11
N GLN A 403 -26.42 27.13 36.15
CA GLN A 403 -27.38 26.65 37.15
C GLN A 403 -26.82 26.67 38.59
N ALA A 404 -25.53 26.38 38.76
CA ALA A 404 -24.86 26.45 40.05
C ALA A 404 -24.74 27.89 40.58
N ARG A 405 -24.76 28.91 39.70
CA ARG A 405 -24.77 30.33 40.10
C ARG A 405 -26.16 30.85 40.48
N ASP A 406 -27.21 30.23 39.95
CA ASP A 406 -28.60 30.66 40.15
C ASP A 406 -29.30 29.96 41.36
N SER A 407 -28.58 29.11 42.11
CA SER A 407 -29.10 28.49 43.34
C SER A 407 -28.79 29.39 44.56
N PRO A 408 -29.78 30.06 45.17
CA PRO A 408 -29.53 30.99 46.27
C PRO A 408 -29.08 30.23 47.54
N THR A 409 -28.04 30.75 48.17
CA THR A 409 -27.57 30.36 49.50
C THR A 409 -28.72 30.54 50.50
N THR A 410 -29.25 29.45 51.03
CA THR A 410 -30.16 29.46 52.18
C THR A 410 -29.36 29.76 53.44
N GLU A 411 -28.95 31.01 53.65
CA GLU A 411 -28.48 31.50 54.94
C GLU A 411 -29.28 32.74 55.34
N ASN A 412 -30.03 32.58 56.43
CA ASN A 412 -30.62 33.58 57.34
C ASN A 412 -32.13 33.41 57.55
N ILE A 413 -32.51 32.42 58.35
CA ILE A 413 -33.61 32.56 59.32
C ILE A 413 -33.20 31.87 60.62
N VAL A 414 -32.63 32.62 61.56
CA VAL A 414 -32.80 32.39 63.00
C VAL A 414 -33.03 33.76 63.62
N GLY A 415 -34.22 33.93 64.19
CA GLY A 415 -34.54 34.98 65.16
C GLY A 415 -34.29 34.49 66.58
#